data_AF-A0A430JU11-F1
#
_entry.id   AF-A0A430JU11-F1
#
_cell.length_a   1.000
_cell.length_b   1.000
_cell.length_c   1.000
_cell.angle_alpha   90.00
_cell.angle_beta   90.00
_cell.angle_gamma   90.00
#
_symmetry.space_group_name_H-M   'P 1'
#
loop_
_entity.id
_entity.type
_entity.pdbx_description
1 polymer ?
#
loop_
_entity_poly.entity_id
_entity_poly.type
_entity_poly.pdbx_seq_one_letter_code
_entity_poly.pdbx_strand_id
1 'polypeptide(L)'
;MSGTRRRRVLLVVVVVLVVGLVAAGVAFWWVVIRDTRPRFAVDEVDDGLKVEWVSTDVLDTLFETTYRLTNTTGEDVWLGGSRGIVSDRSRGGYAFAAAFVPPDPDVDYYVEPASGVSVLGAGESRYLNISVALPFSLMPQMEDDDSDVYVDPSSLRICVGYIPDSELPEGMPEKGLSLGYPDMLAIYDWTGFRLQHVSCSEPFDLN
;
A
#
# COMPACT_ATOMS: atom_id res chain seq x y z
N MET A 1 54.23 -32.24 35.95
CA MET A 1 53.77 -31.83 34.60
C MET A 1 52.28 -32.17 34.45
N SER A 2 51.35 -31.27 34.81
CA SER A 2 49.89 -31.53 34.68
C SER A 2 49.02 -30.26 34.57
N GLY A 3 49.57 -29.05 34.73
CA GLY A 3 48.78 -27.82 34.71
C GLY A 3 48.47 -27.24 33.33
N THR A 4 49.25 -27.56 32.30
CA THR A 4 49.19 -26.90 30.98
C THR A 4 48.10 -27.46 30.06
N ARG A 5 47.70 -28.72 30.23
CA ARG A 5 46.69 -29.38 29.38
C ARG A 5 45.27 -28.93 29.73
N ARG A 6 44.98 -28.73 31.02
CA ARG A 6 43.66 -28.29 31.52
C ARG A 6 43.32 -26.85 31.10
N ARG A 7 44.30 -25.95 31.07
CA ARG A 7 44.12 -24.56 30.61
C ARG A 7 43.80 -24.46 29.12
N ARG A 8 44.39 -25.32 28.27
CA ARG A 8 44.11 -25.33 26.83
C ARG A 8 42.68 -25.80 26.52
N VAL A 9 42.19 -26.82 27.22
CA VAL A 9 40.82 -27.32 27.03
C VAL A 9 39.79 -26.27 27.46
N LEU A 10 40.01 -25.60 28.59
CA LEU A 10 39.10 -24.55 29.05
C LEU A 10 39.04 -23.36 28.07
N LEU A 11 40.18 -22.97 27.50
CA LEU A 11 40.26 -21.86 26.55
C LEU A 11 39.56 -22.19 25.22
N VAL A 12 39.68 -23.42 24.74
CA VAL A 12 38.97 -23.88 23.52
C VAL A 12 37.46 -23.91 23.74
N VAL A 13 36.98 -24.39 24.90
CA VAL A 13 35.55 -24.42 25.20
C VAL A 13 34.96 -23.01 25.30
N VAL A 14 35.69 -22.05 25.91
CA VAL A 14 35.26 -20.65 25.98
C VAL A 14 35.22 -20.00 24.60
N VAL A 15 36.23 -20.23 23.74
CA VAL A 15 36.24 -19.69 22.38
C VAL A 15 35.09 -20.25 21.53
N VAL A 16 34.80 -21.55 21.64
CA VAL A 16 33.68 -22.17 20.90
C VAL A 16 32.34 -21.63 21.38
N LEU A 17 32.15 -21.40 22.69
CA LEU A 17 30.93 -20.79 23.23
C LEU A 17 30.75 -19.33 22.80
N VAL A 18 31.83 -18.54 22.79
CA VAL A 18 31.78 -17.14 22.35
C VAL A 18 31.50 -17.05 20.85
N VAL A 19 32.14 -17.90 20.02
CA VAL A 19 31.86 -17.94 18.58
C VAL A 19 30.43 -18.41 18.30
N GLY A 20 29.92 -19.40 19.04
CA GLY A 20 28.53 -19.86 18.92
C GLY A 20 27.50 -18.79 19.29
N LEU A 21 27.76 -18.00 20.34
CA LEU A 21 26.89 -16.88 20.75
C LEU A 21 26.94 -15.71 19.77
N VAL A 22 28.10 -15.41 19.17
CA VAL A 22 28.22 -14.39 18.12
C VAL A 22 27.52 -14.85 16.85
N ALA A 23 27.68 -16.11 16.44
CA ALA A 23 27.00 -16.66 15.27
C ALA A 23 25.46 -16.70 15.45
N ALA A 24 24.97 -17.08 16.64
CA ALA A 24 23.55 -17.03 16.97
C ALA A 24 23.03 -15.59 17.04
N GLY A 25 23.80 -14.65 17.58
CA GLY A 25 23.46 -13.22 17.62
C GLY A 25 23.40 -12.59 16.24
N VAL A 26 24.31 -12.96 15.33
CA VAL A 26 24.31 -12.48 13.93
C VAL A 26 23.16 -13.12 13.14
N ALA A 27 22.87 -14.41 13.35
CA ALA A 27 21.71 -15.05 12.72
C ALA A 27 20.38 -14.47 13.24
N PHE A 28 20.27 -14.17 14.54
CA PHE A 28 19.12 -13.50 15.12
C PHE A 28 18.97 -12.05 14.60
N TRP A 29 20.09 -11.36 14.34
CA TRP A 29 20.07 -10.02 13.75
C TRP A 29 19.65 -10.04 12.27
N TRP A 30 20.00 -11.09 11.52
CA TRP A 30 19.52 -11.32 10.15
C TRP A 30 18.02 -11.66 10.09
N VAL A 31 17.49 -12.40 11.07
CA VAL A 31 16.04 -12.67 11.18
C VAL A 31 15.24 -11.40 11.53
N VAL A 32 15.91 -10.37 12.07
CA VAL A 32 15.34 -9.03 12.34
C VAL A 32 15.80 -8.02 11.27
N ILE A 33 16.16 -8.46 10.07
CA ILE A 33 16.08 -7.57 8.90
C ILE A 33 14.59 -7.41 8.63
N ARG A 34 14.01 -6.36 9.20
CA ARG A 34 12.70 -5.86 8.81
C ARG A 34 12.73 -5.74 7.30
N ASP A 35 11.82 -6.43 6.66
CA ASP A 35 11.47 -6.19 5.27
C ASP A 35 11.30 -4.67 5.07
N THR A 36 12.26 -4.04 4.40
CA THR A 36 12.28 -2.59 4.13
C THR A 36 11.59 -2.25 2.82
N ARG A 37 10.91 -3.21 2.18
CA ARG A 37 10.19 -2.97 0.93
C ARG A 37 9.10 -1.91 1.16
N PRO A 38 8.96 -0.93 0.26
CA PRO A 38 7.86 0.02 0.32
C PRO A 38 6.57 -0.77 0.14
N ARG A 39 5.75 -0.73 1.18
CA ARG A 39 4.44 -1.38 1.23
C ARG A 39 3.43 -0.26 1.32
N PHE A 40 2.46 -0.22 0.41
CA PHE A 40 1.39 0.74 0.56
C PHE A 40 0.56 0.40 1.80
N ALA A 41 0.47 1.37 2.70
CA ALA A 41 -0.40 1.39 3.85
C ALA A 41 -0.83 2.85 4.03
N VAL A 42 -2.04 3.07 4.54
CA VAL A 42 -2.49 4.43 4.82
C VAL A 42 -1.81 4.89 6.12
N ASP A 43 -0.86 5.81 6.01
CA ASP A 43 -0.06 6.32 7.11
C ASP A 43 -0.10 7.85 7.21
N GLU A 44 -0.04 8.56 6.10
CA GLU A 44 -0.27 10.00 5.99
C GLU A 44 -1.56 10.29 5.22
N VAL A 45 -2.38 11.19 5.76
CA VAL A 45 -3.64 11.59 5.14
C VAL A 45 -3.78 13.10 5.19
N ASP A 46 -4.40 13.67 4.16
CA ASP A 46 -4.69 15.09 4.06
C ASP A 46 -6.17 15.37 3.77
N ASP A 47 -6.50 16.66 3.63
CA ASP A 47 -7.85 17.17 3.39
C ASP A 47 -8.01 17.74 1.97
N GLY A 48 -7.16 17.35 1.01
CA GLY A 48 -7.23 17.86 -0.36
C GLY A 48 -8.46 17.35 -1.12
N LEU A 49 -8.92 16.14 -0.81
CA LEU A 49 -10.21 15.61 -1.25
C LEU A 49 -11.14 15.34 -0.07
N LYS A 50 -12.39 15.76 -0.20
CA LYS A 50 -13.44 15.36 0.73
C LYS A 50 -14.06 14.04 0.27
N VAL A 51 -13.93 13.00 1.09
CA VAL A 51 -14.46 11.66 0.83
C VAL A 51 -15.64 11.37 1.76
N GLU A 52 -16.82 11.13 1.20
CA GLU A 52 -18.06 10.98 1.96
C GLU A 52 -18.81 9.70 1.59
N TRP A 53 -19.19 8.90 2.59
CA TRP A 53 -20.11 7.79 2.40
C TRP A 53 -21.48 8.32 1.97
N VAL A 54 -22.09 7.68 0.96
CA VAL A 54 -23.42 8.04 0.45
C VAL A 54 -24.41 6.92 0.77
N SER A 55 -24.04 5.69 0.45
CA SER A 55 -24.81 4.50 0.79
C SER A 55 -23.86 3.32 1.01
N THR A 56 -24.23 2.43 1.93
CA THR A 56 -23.46 1.22 2.19
C THR A 56 -24.42 0.08 2.49
N ASP A 57 -24.23 -1.04 1.81
CA ASP A 57 -24.98 -2.28 1.96
C ASP A 57 -23.99 -3.41 2.25
N VAL A 58 -24.16 -4.06 3.40
CA VAL A 58 -23.38 -5.23 3.81
C VAL A 58 -24.28 -6.46 3.70
N LEU A 59 -23.99 -7.30 2.70
CA LEU A 59 -24.71 -8.55 2.42
C LEU A 59 -23.85 -9.75 2.87
N ASP A 60 -24.42 -10.95 2.87
CA ASP A 60 -23.73 -12.17 3.35
C ASP A 60 -22.38 -12.45 2.68
N THR A 61 -22.24 -12.09 1.39
CA THR A 61 -21.04 -12.38 0.58
C THR A 61 -20.45 -11.15 -0.10
N LEU A 62 -21.04 -9.97 0.12
CA LEU A 62 -20.74 -8.79 -0.68
C LEU A 62 -20.88 -7.52 0.14
N PHE A 63 -19.89 -6.66 0.02
CA PHE A 63 -19.92 -5.29 0.52
C PHE A 63 -20.07 -4.35 -0.67
N GLU A 64 -21.15 -3.57 -0.69
CA GLU A 64 -21.40 -2.56 -1.72
C GLU A 64 -21.51 -1.18 -1.10
N THR A 65 -20.87 -0.19 -1.71
CA THR A 65 -20.97 1.19 -1.25
C THR A 65 -20.87 2.18 -2.40
N THR A 66 -21.60 3.28 -2.24
CA THR A 66 -21.41 4.50 -3.02
C THR A 66 -20.75 5.53 -2.12
N TYR A 67 -19.71 6.20 -2.63
CA TYR A 67 -19.13 7.37 -1.98
C TYR A 67 -19.08 8.56 -2.93
N ARG A 68 -19.08 9.76 -2.35
CA ARG A 68 -18.88 11.02 -3.05
C ARG A 68 -17.47 11.51 -2.77
N LEU A 69 -16.77 11.84 -3.84
CA LEU A 69 -15.47 12.49 -3.82
C LEU A 69 -15.67 13.94 -4.26
N THR A 70 -15.17 14.90 -3.49
CA THR A 70 -15.18 16.33 -3.85
C THR A 70 -13.76 16.87 -3.82
N ASN A 71 -13.34 17.49 -4.93
CA ASN A 71 -12.03 18.11 -5.02
C ASN A 71 -12.02 19.47 -4.32
N THR A 72 -11.21 19.61 -3.26
CA THR A 72 -11.07 20.84 -2.48
C THR A 72 -9.68 21.48 -2.58
N THR A 73 -8.80 21.00 -3.47
CA THR A 73 -7.42 21.51 -3.62
C THR A 73 -7.36 22.89 -4.27
N GLY A 74 -8.36 23.24 -5.09
CA GLY A 74 -8.39 24.48 -5.88
C GLY A 74 -7.74 24.37 -7.27
N GLU A 75 -7.27 23.18 -7.64
CA GLU A 75 -6.78 22.85 -8.99
C GLU A 75 -7.30 21.47 -9.43
N ASP A 76 -7.07 21.10 -10.68
CA ASP A 76 -7.41 19.77 -11.18
C ASP A 76 -6.51 18.72 -10.51
N VAL A 77 -7.08 17.54 -10.22
CA VAL A 77 -6.31 16.43 -9.66
C VAL A 77 -6.49 15.18 -10.50
N TRP A 78 -5.49 14.30 -10.48
CA TRP A 78 -5.50 13.02 -11.16
C TRP A 78 -5.73 11.89 -10.17
N LEU A 79 -6.81 11.15 -10.38
CA LEU A 79 -7.20 9.98 -9.60
C LEU A 79 -6.75 8.71 -10.33
N GLY A 80 -6.14 7.77 -9.62
CA GLY A 80 -5.63 6.55 -10.24
C GLY A 80 -5.29 5.45 -9.24
N GLY A 81 -4.69 4.40 -9.79
CA GLY A 81 -4.14 3.28 -9.03
C GLY A 81 -5.10 2.12 -8.78
N SER A 82 -4.57 1.15 -8.04
CA SER A 82 -5.26 -0.10 -7.70
C SER A 82 -6.34 0.13 -6.64
N ARG A 83 -7.30 -0.80 -6.59
CA ARG A 83 -8.41 -0.78 -5.64
C ARG A 83 -8.39 -2.02 -4.79
N GLY A 84 -8.44 -1.86 -3.47
CA GLY A 84 -8.54 -3.00 -2.57
C GLY A 84 -8.39 -2.64 -1.10
N ILE A 85 -8.43 -3.66 -0.24
CA ILE A 85 -8.30 -3.47 1.21
C ILE A 85 -6.83 -3.43 1.59
N VAL A 86 -6.44 -2.41 2.34
CA VAL A 86 -5.07 -2.20 2.80
C VAL A 86 -5.05 -1.94 4.30
N SER A 87 -3.88 -2.09 4.92
CA SER A 87 -3.70 -1.70 6.31
C SER A 87 -3.78 -0.17 6.46
N ASP A 88 -4.59 0.30 7.42
CA ASP A 88 -4.62 1.69 7.88
C ASP A 88 -3.76 1.80 9.14
N ARG A 89 -2.50 2.19 8.96
CA ARG A 89 -1.55 2.39 10.07
C ARG A 89 -1.81 3.68 10.82
N SER A 90 -2.40 4.68 10.17
CA SER A 90 -2.73 5.96 10.80
C SER A 90 -3.72 5.81 11.96
N ARG A 91 -4.67 4.87 11.86
CA ARG A 91 -5.69 4.61 12.89
C ARG A 91 -5.68 3.19 13.48
N GLY A 92 -4.83 2.29 12.98
CA GLY A 92 -4.72 0.93 13.49
C GLY A 92 -5.88 0.02 13.07
N GLY A 93 -6.15 -0.08 11.77
CA GLY A 93 -7.23 -0.86 11.19
C GLY A 93 -7.05 -1.13 9.69
N TYR A 94 -8.14 -1.06 8.93
CA TYR A 94 -8.15 -1.31 7.49
C TYR A 94 -8.88 -0.21 6.74
N ALA A 95 -8.49 0.02 5.49
CA ALA A 95 -9.14 0.95 4.58
C ALA A 95 -9.38 0.27 3.23
N PHE A 96 -10.49 0.61 2.59
CA PHE A 96 -10.61 0.45 1.14
C PHE A 96 -9.84 1.60 0.49
N ALA A 97 -8.76 1.28 -0.22
CA ALA A 97 -7.96 2.25 -0.93
C ALA A 97 -8.22 2.18 -2.43
N ALA A 98 -8.34 3.34 -3.06
CA ALA A 98 -8.19 3.54 -4.50
C ALA A 98 -6.97 4.44 -4.70
N ALA A 99 -5.79 3.83 -4.82
CA ALA A 99 -4.50 4.52 -4.73
C ALA A 99 -3.42 3.75 -5.50
N PHE A 100 -2.34 4.42 -5.87
CA PHE A 100 -1.19 3.76 -6.47
C PHE A 100 -0.50 2.85 -5.45
N VAL A 101 -0.07 1.68 -5.91
CA VAL A 101 0.70 0.70 -5.13
C VAL A 101 2.09 0.62 -5.77
N PRO A 102 3.18 0.54 -4.99
CA PRO A 102 4.50 0.43 -5.59
C PRO A 102 4.63 -0.96 -6.26
N PRO A 103 5.18 -1.03 -7.49
CA PRO A 103 5.59 -2.29 -8.10
C PRO A 103 6.58 -3.05 -7.20
N ASP A 104 6.63 -4.38 -7.31
CA ASP A 104 7.62 -5.17 -6.57
C ASP A 104 9.02 -4.93 -7.17
N PRO A 105 9.98 -4.35 -6.43
CA PRO A 105 11.32 -4.11 -6.97
C PRO A 105 12.09 -5.40 -7.29
N ASP A 106 11.66 -6.54 -6.77
CA ASP A 106 12.28 -7.85 -6.98
C ASP A 106 11.71 -8.58 -8.23
N VAL A 107 10.72 -7.99 -8.91
CA VAL A 107 10.13 -8.53 -10.15
C VAL A 107 10.70 -7.81 -11.38
N ASP A 108 11.22 -8.61 -12.32
CA ASP A 108 11.66 -8.11 -13.62
C ASP A 108 10.45 -7.92 -14.56
N TYR A 109 9.86 -6.73 -14.53
CA TYR A 109 8.77 -6.37 -15.43
C TYR A 109 9.24 -6.19 -16.88
N TYR A 110 8.56 -6.85 -17.82
CA TYR A 110 8.82 -6.64 -19.25
C TYR A 110 8.48 -5.21 -19.72
N VAL A 111 7.44 -4.63 -19.12
CA VAL A 111 7.04 -3.22 -19.27
C VAL A 111 6.75 -2.69 -17.87
N GLU A 112 7.26 -1.51 -17.55
CA GLU A 112 7.02 -0.88 -16.25
C GLU A 112 5.52 -0.72 -15.98
N PRO A 113 5.01 -1.16 -14.82
CA PRO A 113 3.59 -1.04 -14.49
C PRO A 113 3.10 0.40 -14.49
N ALA A 114 1.90 0.59 -15.03
CA ALA A 114 1.25 1.89 -15.13
C ALA A 114 -0.26 1.76 -14.99
N SER A 115 -0.82 2.52 -14.06
CA SER A 115 -2.25 2.61 -13.83
C SER A 115 -2.91 3.71 -14.65
N GLY A 116 -4.11 3.40 -15.15
CA GLY A 116 -4.99 4.39 -15.76
C GLY A 116 -5.42 5.46 -14.76
N VAL A 117 -5.52 6.70 -15.24
CA VAL A 117 -5.93 7.85 -14.44
C VAL A 117 -7.13 8.58 -15.03
N SER A 118 -7.85 9.29 -14.17
CA SER A 118 -8.94 10.18 -14.56
C SER A 118 -8.83 11.50 -13.82
N VAL A 119 -9.10 12.61 -14.52
CA VAL A 119 -9.12 13.93 -13.90
C VAL A 119 -10.38 14.09 -13.04
N LEU A 120 -10.25 14.78 -11.91
CA LEU A 120 -11.35 15.36 -11.13
C LEU A 120 -11.10 16.86 -11.04
N GLY A 121 -11.95 17.64 -11.69
CA GLY A 121 -11.71 19.08 -11.83
C GLY A 121 -11.79 19.83 -10.50
N ALA A 122 -11.18 21.01 -10.44
CA ALA A 122 -11.23 21.88 -9.26
C ALA A 122 -12.69 22.14 -8.81
N GLY A 123 -13.04 21.78 -7.57
CA GLY A 123 -14.39 21.94 -7.03
C GLY A 123 -15.42 20.91 -7.56
N GLU A 124 -15.04 20.00 -8.45
CA GLU A 124 -15.91 18.94 -8.96
C GLU A 124 -16.27 17.96 -7.83
N SER A 125 -17.48 17.40 -7.91
CA SER A 125 -17.88 16.25 -7.09
C SER A 125 -18.30 15.08 -7.97
N ARG A 126 -17.85 13.87 -7.64
CA ARG A 126 -18.12 12.64 -8.39
C ARG A 126 -18.58 11.52 -7.46
N TYR A 127 -19.61 10.79 -7.89
CA TYR A 127 -20.07 9.58 -7.19
C TYR A 127 -19.33 8.36 -7.76
N LEU A 128 -18.85 7.51 -6.87
CA LEU A 128 -18.06 6.33 -7.19
C LEU A 128 -18.63 5.13 -6.43
N ASN A 129 -18.66 3.97 -7.09
CA ASN A 129 -19.17 2.73 -6.53
C ASN A 129 -18.03 1.75 -6.25
N ILE A 130 -18.17 1.01 -5.16
CA ILE A 130 -17.29 -0.09 -4.75
C ILE A 130 -18.19 -1.31 -4.52
N SER A 131 -17.75 -2.45 -5.02
CA SER A 131 -18.38 -3.76 -4.77
C SER A 131 -17.25 -4.75 -4.55
N VAL A 132 -17.18 -5.35 -3.35
CA VAL A 132 -16.08 -6.20 -2.90
C VAL A 132 -16.65 -7.45 -2.24
N ALA A 133 -16.09 -8.62 -2.58
CA ALA A 133 -16.51 -9.88 -1.98
C ALA A 133 -16.11 -9.97 -0.49
N LEU A 134 -16.93 -10.67 0.29
CA LEU A 134 -16.64 -11.05 1.67
C LEU A 134 -16.23 -12.53 1.75
N PRO A 135 -15.31 -12.92 2.66
CA PRO A 135 -14.53 -12.03 3.54
C PRO A 135 -13.56 -11.16 2.74
N PHE A 136 -13.22 -9.98 3.28
CA PHE A 136 -12.31 -9.07 2.60
C PHE A 136 -10.94 -9.73 2.43
N SER A 137 -10.40 -9.71 1.22
CA SER A 137 -8.99 -10.05 0.98
C SER A 137 -8.17 -8.77 0.98
N LEU A 138 -7.02 -8.80 1.66
CA LEU A 138 -6.03 -7.73 1.52
C LEU A 138 -5.53 -7.70 0.09
N MET A 139 -5.48 -6.50 -0.46
CA MET A 139 -4.77 -6.27 -1.69
C MET A 139 -3.30 -6.65 -1.45
N PRO A 140 -2.66 -7.35 -2.41
CA PRO A 140 -1.22 -7.51 -2.44
C PRO A 140 -0.54 -6.17 -2.11
N GLN A 141 0.39 -6.17 -1.15
CA GLN A 141 1.11 -4.92 -0.78
C GLN A 141 2.08 -4.47 -1.89
N MET A 142 2.27 -5.34 -2.89
CA MET A 142 3.03 -5.21 -4.13
C MET A 142 2.29 -6.03 -5.22
N GLU A 143 2.43 -5.66 -6.49
CA GLU A 143 1.62 -6.20 -7.61
C GLU A 143 1.67 -7.74 -7.78
N ASP A 144 2.77 -8.39 -7.36
CA ASP A 144 3.01 -9.84 -7.53
C ASP A 144 3.09 -10.63 -6.19
N ASP A 145 2.52 -10.12 -5.10
CA ASP A 145 2.42 -10.86 -3.83
C ASP A 145 1.22 -11.85 -3.87
N ASP A 146 1.50 -13.14 -4.05
CA ASP A 146 0.53 -14.24 -4.16
C ASP A 146 -0.13 -14.67 -2.83
N SER A 147 -0.09 -13.85 -1.78
CA SER A 147 -0.64 -14.22 -0.47
C SER A 147 -2.07 -13.69 -0.25
N ASP A 148 -3.06 -14.57 -0.36
CA ASP A 148 -4.44 -14.27 0.06
C ASP A 148 -4.53 -14.16 1.59
N VAL A 149 -4.52 -12.93 2.09
CA VAL A 149 -4.71 -12.63 3.52
C VAL A 149 -6.10 -12.07 3.72
N TYR A 150 -6.98 -12.87 4.32
CA TYR A 150 -8.34 -12.43 4.63
C TYR A 150 -8.40 -11.67 5.96
N VAL A 151 -9.25 -10.64 5.97
CA VAL A 151 -9.46 -9.75 7.13
C VAL A 151 -10.95 -9.54 7.37
N ASP A 152 -11.30 -9.36 8.65
CA ASP A 152 -12.67 -9.12 9.10
C ASP A 152 -12.69 -7.84 9.97
N PRO A 153 -12.62 -6.66 9.33
CA PRO A 153 -12.59 -5.39 10.03
C PRO A 153 -13.97 -5.08 10.65
N SER A 154 -13.99 -4.55 11.87
CA SER A 154 -15.22 -4.01 12.48
C SER A 154 -15.62 -2.65 11.91
N SER A 155 -14.70 -1.95 11.25
CA SER A 155 -14.90 -0.64 10.64
C SER A 155 -13.97 -0.45 9.44
N LEU A 156 -14.41 0.29 8.43
CA LEU A 156 -13.61 0.62 7.24
C LEU A 156 -13.66 2.12 6.94
N ARG A 157 -12.58 2.62 6.31
CA ARG A 157 -12.56 3.95 5.66
C ARG A 157 -12.42 3.78 4.16
N ILE A 158 -12.82 4.79 3.40
CA ILE A 158 -12.46 4.91 1.98
C ILE A 158 -11.32 5.91 1.91
N CYS A 159 -10.22 5.50 1.30
CA CYS A 159 -9.05 6.34 1.07
C CYS A 159 -8.79 6.44 -0.43
N VAL A 160 -8.58 7.65 -0.92
CA VAL A 160 -8.37 7.92 -2.34
C VAL A 160 -7.03 8.62 -2.51
N GLY A 161 -6.16 7.99 -3.31
CA GLY A 161 -4.92 8.57 -3.77
C GLY A 161 -5.17 9.55 -4.92
N TYR A 162 -4.50 10.69 -4.89
CA TYR A 162 -4.60 11.71 -5.93
C TYR A 162 -3.30 12.49 -6.10
N ILE A 163 -3.09 13.06 -7.29
CA ILE A 163 -1.91 13.88 -7.60
C ILE A 163 -2.43 15.23 -8.14
N PRO A 164 -2.10 16.37 -7.51
CA PRO A 164 -2.36 17.69 -8.08
C PRO A 164 -1.71 17.84 -9.46
N ASP A 165 -2.39 18.49 -10.40
CA ASP A 165 -1.85 18.70 -11.75
C ASP A 165 -0.49 19.45 -11.72
N SER A 166 -0.34 20.40 -10.79
CA SER A 166 0.89 21.16 -10.57
C SER A 166 2.10 20.32 -10.11
N GLU A 167 1.89 19.11 -9.60
CA GLU A 167 2.94 18.21 -9.12
C GLU A 167 3.37 17.17 -10.15
N LEU A 168 2.66 17.08 -11.28
CA LEU A 168 2.98 16.11 -12.32
C LEU A 168 4.25 16.47 -13.09
N PRO A 169 5.10 15.46 -13.39
CA PRO A 169 6.20 15.65 -14.32
C PRO A 169 5.71 16.07 -15.71
N GLU A 170 6.51 16.86 -16.41
CA GLU A 170 6.22 17.25 -17.79
C GLU A 170 5.98 16.01 -18.68
N GLY A 171 4.89 16.02 -19.43
CA GLY A 171 4.49 14.91 -20.30
C GLY A 171 3.60 13.86 -19.64
N MET A 172 3.28 13.98 -18.35
CA MET A 172 2.32 13.10 -17.66
C MET A 172 0.99 13.82 -17.35
N PRO A 173 -0.14 13.08 -17.30
CA PRO A 173 -0.27 11.66 -17.68
C PRO A 173 -0.15 11.44 -19.20
N GLU A 174 0.25 10.23 -19.59
CA GLU A 174 0.54 9.88 -20.99
C GLU A 174 -0.37 8.75 -21.48
N LYS A 175 -0.70 8.77 -22.78
CA LYS A 175 -1.41 7.68 -23.46
C LYS A 175 -0.47 6.56 -23.86
N GLY A 176 -0.97 5.31 -23.83
CA GLY A 176 -0.21 4.16 -24.31
C GLY A 176 0.77 3.56 -23.30
N LEU A 177 0.81 4.08 -22.07
CA LEU A 177 1.56 3.45 -20.97
C LEU A 177 0.86 2.20 -20.42
N SER A 178 -0.47 2.22 -20.32
CA SER A 178 -1.24 1.09 -19.81
C SER A 178 -1.42 0.02 -20.89
N LEU A 179 -0.88 -1.17 -20.65
CA LEU A 179 -0.91 -2.29 -21.58
C LEU A 179 -2.35 -2.68 -21.96
N GLY A 180 -2.63 -2.74 -23.26
CA GLY A 180 -3.96 -3.07 -23.78
C GLY A 180 -4.94 -1.89 -23.84
N TYR A 181 -4.56 -0.71 -23.35
CA TYR A 181 -5.41 0.49 -23.32
C TYR A 181 -4.70 1.71 -23.94
N PRO A 182 -4.49 1.74 -25.27
CA PRO A 182 -3.66 2.76 -25.92
C PRO A 182 -4.20 4.19 -25.80
N ASP A 183 -5.51 4.35 -25.64
CA ASP A 183 -6.14 5.68 -25.52
C ASP A 183 -6.30 6.16 -24.07
N MET A 184 -6.01 5.30 -23.09
CA MET A 184 -6.13 5.61 -21.67
C MET A 184 -4.93 6.45 -21.23
N LEU A 185 -5.19 7.58 -20.58
CA LEU A 185 -4.18 8.31 -19.86
C LEU A 185 -3.75 7.50 -18.64
N ALA A 186 -2.45 7.37 -18.44
CA ALA A 186 -1.88 6.59 -17.36
C ALA A 186 -0.62 7.25 -16.80
N ILE A 187 -0.23 6.81 -15.61
CA ILE A 187 0.99 7.22 -14.90
C ILE A 187 1.68 5.95 -14.44
N TYR A 188 3.01 5.88 -14.55
CA TYR A 188 3.78 4.76 -13.99
C TYR A 188 3.55 4.63 -12.50
N ASP A 189 3.37 3.41 -12.01
CA ASP A 189 2.92 3.18 -10.64
C ASP A 189 3.94 3.64 -9.59
N TRP A 190 5.25 3.53 -9.88
CA TRP A 190 6.31 4.12 -9.04
C TRP A 190 6.26 5.65 -8.96
N THR A 191 5.86 6.30 -10.04
CA THR A 191 5.70 7.76 -10.06
C THR A 191 4.44 8.16 -9.32
N GLY A 192 3.33 7.50 -9.61
CA GLY A 192 2.06 7.74 -8.92
C GLY A 192 2.16 7.48 -7.42
N PHE A 193 2.78 6.38 -6.99
CA PHE A 193 2.97 6.05 -5.58
C PHE A 193 3.76 7.10 -4.80
N ARG A 194 4.77 7.71 -5.43
CA ARG A 194 5.64 8.72 -4.76
C ARG A 194 5.02 10.11 -4.72
N LEU A 195 4.19 10.45 -5.69
CA LEU A 195 3.59 11.77 -5.82
C LEU A 195 2.17 11.85 -5.23
N GLN A 196 1.51 10.71 -5.02
CA GLN A 196 0.14 10.73 -4.53
C GLN A 196 0.08 11.28 -3.10
N HIS A 197 -0.92 12.12 -2.91
CA HIS A 197 -1.49 12.44 -1.62
C HIS A 197 -2.68 11.50 -1.38
N VAL A 198 -3.07 11.32 -0.13
CA VAL A 198 -4.19 10.43 0.23
C VAL A 198 -5.17 11.19 1.11
N SER A 199 -6.43 11.27 0.69
CA SER A 199 -7.51 11.74 1.57
C SER A 199 -8.46 10.60 1.88
N CYS A 200 -9.02 10.58 3.09
CA CYS A 200 -9.85 9.48 3.56
C CYS A 200 -11.16 9.96 4.19
N SER A 201 -12.21 9.16 4.09
CA SER A 201 -13.49 9.41 4.75
C SER A 201 -13.41 9.21 6.26
N GLU A 202 -14.46 9.57 6.99
CA GLU A 202 -14.65 9.04 8.36
C GLU A 202 -14.89 7.52 8.31
N PRO A 203 -14.56 6.77 9.38
CA PRO A 203 -14.80 5.34 9.42
C PRO A 203 -16.31 5.03 9.40
N PHE A 204 -16.67 3.97 8.69
CA PHE A 204 -17.98 3.36 8.69
C PHE A 204 -17.92 2.06 9.51
N ASP A 205 -18.85 1.91 10.44
CA ASP A 205 -18.98 0.69 11.24
C ASP A 205 -19.68 -0.40 10.43
N LEU A 206 -19.07 -1.58 10.35
CA LEU A 206 -19.57 -2.73 9.57
C LEU A 206 -20.51 -3.65 10.36
N ASN A 207 -20.79 -3.31 11.61
CA ASN A 207 -21.62 -4.11 12.55
C ASN A 207 -23.11 -3.76 12.50
#